data_AF-A0A2S5MYD0-F1
#
_entry.id   AF-A0A2S5MYD0-F1
#
_cell.length_a   1.000
_cell.length_b   1.000
_cell.length_c   1.000
_cell.angle_alpha   90.00
_cell.angle_beta   90.00
_cell.angle_gamma   90.00
#
_symmetry.space_group_name_H-M   'P 1'
#
loop_
_entity.id
_entity.type
_entity.pdbx_description
1 polymer ?
#
loop_
_entity_poly.entity_id
_entity_poly.type
_entity_poly.pdbx_seq_one_letter_code
_entity_poly.pdbx_strand_id
1 'polypeptide(L)'
;ATQVTTCNNRILVPSLKLEFDVKPGRQTIEFTPEKTGVIPWSCWMGMLRGEFVVVDATPAAPSQPSAPVASADQGAPQATQSPPASAAVPKTYTVRRGDTLRAIAKRLYGDEKRWRDIAAANPALNHKKLRQGQIITLPADTQP
;
A
#
# COMPACT_ATOMS: atom_id res chain seq x y z
N ALA A 1 11.95 -16.66 -9.68
CA ALA A 1 13.14 -17.24 -9.01
C ALA A 1 12.63 -18.20 -7.96
N THR A 2 12.80 -19.51 -8.15
CA THR A 2 12.02 -20.56 -7.44
C THR A 2 12.84 -21.35 -6.42
N GLN A 3 14.13 -21.03 -6.25
CA GLN A 3 15.03 -21.81 -5.41
C GLN A 3 15.47 -21.04 -4.17
N VAL A 4 15.32 -21.68 -3.01
CA VAL A 4 15.89 -21.22 -1.74
C VAL A 4 17.38 -21.56 -1.74
N THR A 5 18.21 -20.56 -1.47
CA THR A 5 19.67 -20.62 -1.36
C THR A 5 20.10 -20.07 -0.02
N THR A 6 21.37 -20.26 0.35
CA THR A 6 21.93 -19.68 1.57
C THR A 6 21.78 -18.15 1.63
N CYS A 7 21.57 -17.46 0.52
CA CYS A 7 21.43 -15.99 0.48
C CYS A 7 20.01 -15.48 0.75
N ASN A 8 19.00 -16.30 0.48
CA ASN A 8 17.58 -15.93 0.61
C ASN A 8 16.80 -16.85 1.57
N ASN A 9 17.49 -17.79 2.22
CA ASN A 9 16.91 -18.76 3.17
C ASN A 9 16.37 -18.15 4.46
N ARG A 10 16.57 -16.85 4.71
CA ARG A 10 16.07 -16.18 5.91
C ARG A 10 15.48 -14.84 5.55
N ILE A 11 14.28 -14.58 6.03
CA ILE A 11 13.62 -13.27 5.94
C ILE A 11 13.70 -12.59 7.32
N LEU A 12 14.05 -11.31 7.27
CA LEU A 12 14.18 -10.40 8.40
C LEU A 12 13.10 -9.32 8.28
N VAL A 13 12.42 -9.07 9.40
CA VAL A 13 11.45 -7.99 9.57
C VAL A 13 11.90 -7.13 10.75
N PRO A 14 12.84 -6.18 10.53
CA PRO A 14 13.49 -5.44 11.62
C PRO A 14 12.51 -4.68 12.51
N SER A 15 11.46 -4.12 11.91
CA SER A 15 10.42 -3.35 12.61
C SER A 15 9.63 -4.17 13.63
N LEU A 16 9.51 -5.48 13.40
CA LEU A 16 8.82 -6.41 14.29
C LEU A 16 9.79 -7.30 15.08
N LYS A 17 11.11 -7.15 14.87
CA LYS A 17 12.14 -8.07 15.40
C LYS A 17 11.84 -9.54 15.10
N LEU A 18 11.25 -9.82 13.94
CA LEU A 18 10.94 -11.17 13.49
C LEU A 18 11.99 -11.65 12.49
N GLU A 19 12.41 -12.89 12.66
CA GLU A 19 13.28 -13.60 11.72
C GLU A 19 12.73 -15.00 11.50
N PHE A 20 12.66 -15.44 10.25
CA PHE A 20 12.18 -16.78 9.94
C PHE A 20 12.90 -17.37 8.74
N ASP A 21 13.17 -18.68 8.82
CA ASP A 21 13.80 -19.43 7.75
C ASP A 21 12.75 -19.83 6.68
N VAL A 22 13.13 -19.60 5.43
CA VAL A 22 12.34 -19.90 4.23
C VAL A 22 12.64 -21.32 3.79
N LYS A 23 11.63 -22.17 3.66
CA LYS A 23 11.76 -23.53 3.12
C LYS A 23 11.35 -23.58 1.65
N PRO A 24 11.88 -24.53 0.87
CA PRO A 24 11.37 -24.80 -0.47
C PRO A 24 9.89 -25.19 -0.43
N GLY A 25 9.09 -24.65 -1.36
CA GLY A 25 7.66 -24.91 -1.44
C GLY A 25 6.80 -23.78 -0.86
N ARG A 26 5.50 -24.03 -0.72
CA ARG A 26 4.55 -23.05 -0.15
C ARG A 26 4.66 -23.09 1.37
N GLN A 27 5.00 -21.95 1.98
CA GLN A 27 5.08 -21.78 3.43
C GLN A 27 4.15 -20.64 3.86
N THR A 28 3.36 -20.90 4.90
CA THR A 28 2.52 -19.90 5.55
C THR A 28 3.19 -19.48 6.83
N ILE A 29 3.22 -18.17 7.09
CA ILE A 29 3.85 -17.58 8.28
C ILE A 29 2.81 -16.66 8.89
N GLU A 30 2.43 -16.99 10.11
CA GLU A 30 1.43 -16.24 10.87
C GLU A 30 2.13 -15.28 11.82
N PHE A 31 1.75 -14.02 11.76
CA PHE A 31 2.23 -12.99 12.66
C PHE A 31 1.11 -11.98 12.91
N THR A 32 1.08 -11.41 14.11
CA THR A 32 0.09 -10.39 14.49
C THR A 32 0.79 -9.04 14.52
N PRO A 33 0.58 -8.18 13.50
CA PRO A 33 1.13 -6.84 13.53
C PRO A 33 0.39 -5.99 14.57
N GLU A 34 1.13 -5.35 15.47
CA GLU A 34 0.56 -4.45 16.50
C GLU A 34 0.19 -3.07 15.94
N LYS A 35 0.72 -2.72 14.76
CA LYS A 35 0.53 -1.41 14.13
C LYS A 35 0.15 -1.57 12.66
N THR A 36 -0.91 -0.87 12.29
CA THR A 36 -1.30 -0.64 10.89
C THR A 36 -0.20 0.13 10.17
N GLY A 37 0.09 -0.25 8.92
CA GLY A 37 1.11 0.38 8.10
C GLY A 37 1.87 -0.59 7.22
N VAL A 38 2.88 -0.06 6.54
CA VAL A 38 3.77 -0.82 5.65
C VAL A 38 4.96 -1.33 6.47
N ILE A 39 5.11 -2.64 6.54
CA ILE A 39 6.17 -3.31 7.30
C ILE A 39 7.17 -3.87 6.27
N PRO A 40 8.33 -3.23 6.08
CA PRO A 40 9.32 -3.70 5.13
C PRO A 40 9.98 -4.97 5.65
N TRP A 41 10.18 -5.92 4.76
CA TRP A 41 10.96 -7.12 5.01
C TRP A 41 12.03 -7.29 3.94
N SER A 42 13.07 -8.02 4.31
CA SER A 42 14.12 -8.38 3.36
C SER A 42 14.73 -9.72 3.70
N CYS A 43 15.33 -10.41 2.74
CA CYS A 43 16.19 -11.53 3.08
C CYS A 43 17.42 -11.05 3.85
N TRP A 44 18.05 -11.94 4.63
CA TRP A 44 19.20 -11.58 5.48
C TRP A 44 20.38 -10.97 4.69
N MET A 45 20.57 -11.38 3.44
CA MET A 45 21.58 -10.80 2.54
C MET A 45 21.08 -9.55 1.78
N GLY A 46 19.87 -9.08 2.04
CA GLY A 46 19.28 -7.86 1.45
C GLY A 46 18.90 -7.94 -0.03
N MET A 47 19.09 -9.11 -0.65
CA MET A 47 18.84 -9.34 -2.08
C MET A 47 17.35 -9.27 -2.43
N LEU A 48 16.50 -9.95 -1.67
CA LEU A 48 15.05 -9.91 -1.85
C LEU A 48 14.46 -8.97 -0.80
N ARG A 49 13.51 -8.14 -1.25
CA ARG A 49 12.84 -7.16 -0.40
C ARG A 49 11.37 -7.13 -0.77
N GLY A 50 10.54 -6.85 0.21
CA GLY A 50 9.13 -6.61 0.02
C GLY A 50 8.54 -5.89 1.21
N GLU A 51 7.23 -5.81 1.22
CA GLU A 51 6.50 -5.13 2.28
C GLU A 51 5.22 -5.89 2.61
N PHE A 52 4.91 -5.98 3.90
CA PHE A 52 3.58 -6.37 4.36
C PHE A 52 2.75 -5.10 4.53
N VAL A 53 1.61 -5.03 3.85
CA VAL A 53 0.68 -3.91 3.99
C VAL A 53 -0.37 -4.32 5.02
N VAL A 54 -0.20 -3.84 6.25
CA VAL A 54 -1.15 -4.09 7.35
C VAL A 54 -2.20 -2.99 7.32
N VAL A 55 -3.45 -3.39 7.09
CA VAL A 55 -4.61 -2.51 7.12
C VAL A 55 -5.48 -2.89 8.31
N ASP A 56 -6.04 -1.89 9.01
CA ASP A 56 -7.10 -2.14 9.99
C ASP A 56 -8.23 -2.87 9.28
N ALA A 57 -8.63 -4.00 9.83
CA ALA A 57 -9.73 -4.79 9.32
C ALA A 57 -11.05 -4.02 9.52
N THR A 58 -11.35 -3.09 8.61
CA THR A 58 -12.74 -2.82 8.25
C THR A 58 -13.17 -3.99 7.36
N PRO A 59 -14.21 -4.76 7.72
CA PRO A 59 -14.58 -5.95 6.98
C PRO A 59 -15.18 -5.53 5.63
N ALA A 60 -14.33 -5.53 4.61
CA ALA A 60 -14.75 -5.62 3.21
C ALA A 60 -13.91 -6.70 2.53
N ALA A 61 -13.98 -7.92 3.07
CA ALA A 61 -13.58 -9.09 2.34
C ALA A 61 -14.78 -9.61 1.54
N PRO A 62 -14.70 -9.78 0.22
CA PRO A 62 -15.34 -10.94 -0.38
C PRO A 62 -14.48 -12.16 -0.06
N SER A 63 -15.10 -13.10 0.64
CA SER A 63 -14.57 -14.41 1.01
C SER A 63 -13.98 -15.12 -0.21
N GLN A 64 -12.69 -15.46 -0.16
CA GLN A 64 -12.14 -16.52 -1.00
C GLN A 64 -12.17 -17.83 -0.23
N PRO A 65 -12.72 -18.90 -0.83
CA PRO A 65 -12.09 -20.21 -0.69
C PRO A 65 -11.67 -20.78 -2.05
N SER A 66 -10.39 -21.13 -2.13
CA SER A 66 -9.84 -22.28 -2.87
C SER A 66 -9.99 -22.34 -4.41
N ALA A 67 -8.85 -22.12 -5.09
CA ALA A 67 -8.58 -22.48 -6.49
C ALA A 67 -8.63 -24.02 -6.72
N PRO A 68 -8.72 -24.60 -7.95
CA PRO A 68 -7.95 -24.15 -9.13
C PRO A 68 -8.49 -24.42 -10.56
N VAL A 69 -7.76 -23.82 -11.53
CA VAL A 69 -7.61 -24.10 -12.98
C VAL A 69 -8.83 -24.01 -13.93
N ALA A 70 -8.80 -23.03 -14.84
CA ALA A 70 -8.67 -23.27 -16.29
C ALA A 70 -8.50 -21.93 -17.02
N SER A 71 -7.64 -21.97 -18.03
CA SER A 71 -7.10 -20.85 -18.80
C SER A 71 -8.12 -20.12 -19.68
N ALA A 72 -7.66 -18.94 -20.12
CA ALA A 72 -7.83 -18.37 -21.46
C ALA A 72 -8.80 -17.20 -21.59
N ASP A 73 -8.17 -16.09 -21.99
CA ASP A 73 -8.59 -15.21 -23.08
C ASP A 73 -9.65 -14.12 -22.82
N GLN A 74 -9.13 -12.88 -22.88
CA GLN A 74 -9.72 -11.68 -23.47
C GLN A 74 -11.05 -11.16 -22.89
N GLY A 75 -10.97 -9.90 -22.46
CA GLY A 75 -12.14 -9.06 -22.25
C GLY A 75 -12.08 -8.37 -20.91
N ALA A 76 -11.43 -7.20 -20.88
CA ALA A 76 -11.62 -6.27 -19.78
C ALA A 76 -13.13 -5.99 -19.60
N PRO A 77 -13.67 -6.10 -18.38
CA PRO A 77 -14.62 -5.13 -17.92
C PRO A 77 -13.79 -4.01 -17.32
N GLN A 78 -13.68 -2.91 -18.06
CA GLN A 78 -13.60 -1.61 -17.43
C GLN A 78 -14.74 -1.55 -16.40
N ALA A 79 -14.44 -1.81 -15.13
CA ALA A 79 -15.28 -1.36 -14.05
C ALA A 79 -15.04 0.16 -13.95
N THR A 80 -15.79 0.88 -14.79
CA THR A 80 -16.31 2.21 -14.53
C THR A 80 -16.49 2.39 -13.01
N GLN A 81 -15.58 3.16 -12.41
CA GLN A 81 -15.77 3.65 -11.04
C GLN A 81 -16.94 4.62 -11.10
N SER A 82 -18.13 4.11 -10.81
CA SER A 82 -19.29 4.91 -10.46
C SER A 82 -18.94 5.76 -9.23
N PRO A 83 -18.99 7.10 -9.28
CA PRO A 83 -19.48 7.86 -8.14
C PRO A 83 -21.02 7.70 -8.11
N PRO A 84 -21.73 7.90 -6.98
CA PRO A 84 -21.35 8.73 -5.85
C PRO A 84 -21.73 8.15 -4.47
N ALA A 85 -20.91 8.44 -3.45
CA ALA A 85 -21.39 8.62 -2.10
C ALA A 85 -20.62 9.78 -1.48
N SER A 86 -21.34 10.88 -1.30
CA SER A 86 -20.98 12.15 -0.68
C SER A 86 -19.61 12.25 0.02
N ALA A 87 -18.74 13.03 -0.62
CA ALA A 87 -17.98 14.13 -0.01
C ALA A 87 -17.20 13.87 1.29
N ALA A 88 -16.64 12.67 1.48
CA ALA A 88 -15.58 12.48 2.47
C ALA A 88 -14.24 12.42 1.73
N VAL A 89 -13.49 13.53 1.74
CA VAL A 89 -12.07 13.48 1.36
C VAL A 89 -11.41 12.47 2.31
N PRO A 90 -10.82 11.38 1.79
CA PRO A 90 -10.23 10.36 2.66
C PRO A 90 -9.14 11.02 3.50
N LYS A 91 -9.05 10.66 4.79
CA LYS A 91 -8.07 11.26 5.71
C LYS A 91 -6.61 11.02 5.28
N THR A 92 -6.39 10.01 4.45
CA THR A 92 -5.09 9.64 3.87
C THR A 92 -5.24 9.22 2.41
N TYR A 93 -4.19 9.43 1.62
CA TYR A 93 -4.11 9.04 0.20
C TYR A 93 -2.77 8.41 -0.16
N THR A 94 -2.82 7.35 -0.94
CA THR A 94 -1.61 6.66 -1.44
C THR A 94 -1.24 7.23 -2.82
N VAL A 95 -0.10 7.91 -2.88
CA VAL A 95 0.48 8.49 -4.09
C VAL A 95 0.67 7.42 -5.16
N ARG A 96 0.15 7.66 -6.36
CA ARG A 96 0.37 6.79 -7.51
C ARG A 96 1.51 7.30 -8.38
N ARG A 97 1.99 6.46 -9.30
CA ARG A 97 3.05 6.83 -10.24
C ARG A 97 2.61 8.03 -11.07
N GLY A 98 3.34 9.14 -10.99
CA GLY A 98 3.03 10.37 -11.72
C GLY A 98 2.06 11.31 -11.00
N ASP A 99 1.57 10.97 -9.81
CA ASP A 99 0.79 11.90 -9.00
C ASP A 99 1.70 13.02 -8.45
N THR A 100 1.16 14.23 -8.43
CA THR A 100 1.76 15.39 -7.76
C THR A 100 0.79 15.90 -6.70
N LEU A 101 1.28 16.58 -5.66
CA LEU A 101 0.39 17.17 -4.65
C LEU A 101 -0.70 18.07 -5.27
N ARG A 102 -0.38 18.78 -6.36
CA ARG A 102 -1.35 19.59 -7.12
C ARG A 102 -2.41 18.75 -7.80
N ALA A 103 -2.01 17.67 -8.48
CA ALA A 103 -2.96 16.76 -9.15
C ALA A 103 -3.86 16.05 -8.14
N ILE A 104 -3.29 15.61 -7.01
CA ILE A 104 -4.05 15.00 -5.91
C ILE A 104 -5.02 16.02 -5.30
N ALA A 105 -4.54 17.24 -5.03
CA ALA A 105 -5.37 18.31 -4.50
C ALA A 105 -6.55 18.63 -5.41
N LYS A 106 -6.31 18.80 -6.72
CA LYS A 106 -7.36 19.01 -7.72
C LYS A 106 -8.36 17.88 -7.77
N ARG A 107 -7.88 16.63 -7.71
CA ARG A 107 -8.71 15.44 -7.84
C ARG A 107 -9.62 15.23 -6.63
N LEU A 108 -9.13 15.58 -5.44
CA LEU A 108 -9.82 15.30 -4.18
C LEU A 108 -10.61 16.50 -3.65
N TYR A 109 -10.05 17.71 -3.77
CA TYR A 109 -10.66 18.95 -3.29
C TYR A 109 -11.24 19.81 -4.43
N GLY A 110 -11.06 19.44 -5.70
CA GLY A 110 -11.38 20.31 -6.83
C GLY A 110 -10.37 21.46 -7.03
N ASP A 111 -9.63 21.83 -5.98
CA ASP A 111 -8.69 22.94 -5.97
C ASP A 111 -7.24 22.51 -5.95
N GLU A 112 -6.51 22.83 -7.02
CA GLU A 112 -5.07 22.61 -7.09
C GLU A 112 -4.34 23.31 -5.94
N LYS A 113 -4.79 24.51 -5.52
CA LYS A 113 -4.15 25.36 -4.50
C LYS A 113 -4.08 24.69 -3.11
N ARG A 114 -4.95 23.70 -2.84
CA ARG A 114 -4.95 22.91 -1.59
C ARG A 114 -3.72 22.02 -1.44
N TRP A 115 -2.86 21.93 -2.47
CA TRP A 115 -1.58 21.23 -2.36
C TRP A 115 -0.70 21.74 -1.22
N ARG A 116 -0.82 23.04 -0.86
CA ARG A 116 -0.11 23.64 0.28
C ARG A 116 -0.62 23.14 1.62
N ASP A 117 -1.93 22.97 1.76
CA ASP A 117 -2.53 22.43 2.99
C ASP A 117 -2.15 20.96 3.17
N ILE A 118 -2.13 20.19 2.07
CA ILE A 118 -1.62 18.82 2.09
C ILE A 118 -0.13 18.82 2.47
N ALA A 119 0.69 19.72 1.93
CA ALA A 119 2.10 19.80 2.30
C ALA A 119 2.28 20.19 3.78
N ALA A 120 1.49 21.15 4.28
CA ALA A 120 1.52 21.58 5.68
C ALA A 120 1.05 20.48 6.65
N ALA A 121 0.08 19.66 6.25
CA ALA A 121 -0.36 18.48 6.99
C ALA A 121 0.66 17.33 6.95
N ASN A 122 1.64 17.38 6.04
CA ASN A 122 2.71 16.39 5.90
C ASN A 122 4.09 17.04 5.94
N PRO A 123 4.51 17.64 7.08
CA PRO A 123 5.82 18.28 7.19
C PRO A 123 6.99 17.27 7.05
N ALA A 124 6.74 16.00 7.35
CA ALA A 124 7.69 14.91 7.14
C ALA A 124 7.82 14.49 5.66
N LEU A 125 6.91 14.95 4.79
CA LEU A 125 6.91 14.58 3.38
C LEU A 125 7.77 15.55 2.57
N ASN A 126 8.71 14.98 1.83
CA ASN A 126 9.51 15.74 0.90
C ASN A 126 8.77 15.88 -0.43
N HIS A 127 8.08 17.01 -0.63
CA HIS A 127 7.21 17.30 -1.79
C HIS A 127 7.94 17.26 -3.14
N LYS A 128 9.26 17.41 -3.15
CA LYS A 128 10.11 17.24 -4.36
C LYS A 128 10.42 15.77 -4.70
N LYS A 129 10.16 14.83 -3.77
CA LYS A 129 10.49 13.40 -3.91
C LYS A 129 9.29 12.53 -3.52
N LEU A 130 8.12 12.84 -4.05
CA LEU A 130 6.94 11.97 -3.93
C LEU A 130 7.27 10.60 -4.54
N ARG A 131 7.09 9.54 -3.75
CA ARG A 131 7.27 8.16 -4.22
C ARG A 131 5.92 7.52 -4.43
N GLN A 132 5.80 6.72 -5.49
CA GLN A 132 4.64 5.85 -5.66
C GLN A 132 4.53 4.92 -4.44
N GLY A 133 3.30 4.72 -3.94
CA GLY A 133 3.02 3.96 -2.72
C GLY A 133 3.11 4.79 -1.43
N GLN A 134 3.56 6.05 -1.51
CA GLN A 134 3.68 6.91 -0.33
C GLN A 134 2.29 7.35 0.16
N ILE A 135 2.02 7.13 1.44
CA ILE A 135 0.79 7.57 2.10
C ILE A 135 0.97 9.02 2.56
N ILE A 136 0.00 9.87 2.22
CA ILE A 136 -0.03 11.28 2.59
C ILE A 136 -1.31 11.57 3.36
N THR A 137 -1.21 12.35 4.41
CA THR A 137 -2.35 12.83 5.17
C THR A 137 -3.05 13.93 4.40
N LEU A 138 -4.35 13.83 4.24
CA LEU A 138 -5.16 14.84 3.59
C LEU A 138 -5.90 15.61 4.68
N PRO A 139 -5.73 16.94 4.78
CA PRO A 139 -6.48 17.73 5.75
C PRO A 139 -7.98 17.58 5.46
N ALA A 140 -8.76 17.23 6.47
CA ALA A 140 -10.22 17.23 6.33
C ALA A 140 -10.67 18.61 5.87
N ASP A 141 -11.56 18.63 4.88
CA ASP A 141 -12.12 19.87 4.36
C ASP A 141 -13.07 20.45 5.41
N THR A 142 -12.52 21.10 6.43
CA THR A 142 -13.29 21.97 7.32
C THR A 142 -13.49 23.28 6.56
N GLN A 143 -14.33 23.24 5.53
CA GLN A 143 -14.80 24.45 4.87
C GLN A 143 -15.71 25.19 5.87
N PRO A 144 -15.40 26.43 6.27
CA PRO A 144 -16.36 27.26 7.02
C PRO A 144 -17.57 27.64 6.16
#